data_AF-A0A9E3EDB2-F1
#
_entry.id   AF-A0A9E3EDB2-F1
#
_cell.length_a   1.000
_cell.length_b   1.000
_cell.length_c   1.000
_cell.angle_alpha   90.00
_cell.angle_beta   90.00
_cell.angle_gamma   90.00
#
_symmetry.space_group_name_H-M   'P 1'
#
loop_
_entity.id
_entity.type
_entity.pdbx_description
1 polymer ?
#
loop_
_entity_poly.entity_id
_entity_poly.type
_entity_poly.pdbx_seq_one_letter_code
_entity_poly.pdbx_strand_id
1 'polypeptide(L)'
;MLNAFRRPNDRYGSSAPIESPYQRAAQEWDNRIGSSVVQAKNWRLAAFGAIGLAALALGGFIYQSSHTTIATYVVPVDKYGRPGRIELADKAYSPTTAETGYFLADWIQLTRSKSIDPIVIRDNWTKAYRFVAGPAIGQLNDYAKTHDPFANAGSQAVNIKIVSVLPRSPNTYQVQWRETTFD
;
A
#
# COMPACT_ATOMS: atom_id res chain seq x y z
N MET A 1 -9.05 -38.50 57.25
CA MET A 1 -10.07 -38.26 58.30
C MET A 1 -11.44 -38.36 57.66
N LEU A 2 -12.19 -39.42 57.94
CA LEU A 2 -13.61 -39.55 57.57
C LEU A 2 -14.45 -38.83 58.63
N ASN A 3 -15.30 -37.89 58.22
CA ASN A 3 -16.23 -37.22 59.13
C ASN A 3 -17.37 -38.15 59.53
N ALA A 4 -17.41 -38.54 60.81
CA ALA A 4 -18.39 -39.47 61.40
C ALA A 4 -19.82 -38.89 61.58
N PHE A 5 -20.09 -37.68 61.06
CA PHE A 5 -21.37 -36.97 61.23
C PHE A 5 -22.06 -36.58 59.93
N ARG A 6 -21.68 -37.15 58.78
CA ARG A 6 -22.37 -36.87 57.51
C ARG A 6 -23.56 -37.82 57.35
N ARG A 7 -24.79 -37.28 57.42
CA ARG A 7 -26.02 -38.06 57.16
C ARG A 7 -26.01 -38.61 55.72
N PRO A 8 -26.48 -39.85 55.48
CA PRO A 8 -26.73 -40.35 54.13
C PRO A 8 -27.73 -39.43 53.43
N ASN A 9 -27.45 -39.05 52.19
CA ASN A 9 -28.39 -38.27 51.39
C ASN A 9 -29.41 -39.25 50.79
N ASP A 10 -30.50 -39.51 51.50
CA ASP A 10 -31.62 -40.28 50.97
C ASP A 10 -32.26 -39.50 49.82
N ARG A 11 -31.97 -39.91 48.59
CA ARG A 11 -32.64 -39.37 47.40
C ARG A 11 -34.09 -39.86 47.40
N TYR A 12 -34.95 -39.16 48.12
CA TYR A 12 -36.40 -39.28 48.00
C TYR A 12 -36.86 -38.65 46.68
N GLY A 13 -36.98 -39.46 45.63
CA GLY A 13 -37.73 -39.12 44.41
C GLY A 13 -37.17 -37.98 43.56
N SER A 14 -37.35 -38.07 42.24
CA SER A 14 -37.29 -36.87 41.40
C SER A 14 -38.36 -35.90 41.91
N SER A 15 -37.98 -34.68 42.32
CA SER A 15 -38.92 -33.62 42.72
C SER A 15 -39.64 -33.00 41.53
N ALA A 16 -39.66 -33.66 40.37
CA ALA A 16 -40.57 -33.30 39.30
C ALA A 16 -41.99 -33.61 39.80
N PRO A 17 -42.92 -32.63 39.75
CA PRO A 17 -44.32 -32.87 40.09
C PRO A 17 -44.83 -34.09 39.32
N ILE A 18 -45.53 -35.00 39.99
CA ILE A 18 -46.20 -36.12 39.31
C ILE A 18 -47.26 -35.49 38.40
N GLU A 19 -47.03 -35.50 37.09
CA GLU A 19 -47.97 -34.96 36.13
C GLU A 19 -49.28 -35.73 36.21
N SER A 20 -50.35 -35.03 36.57
CA SER A 20 -51.67 -35.66 36.59
C SER A 20 -52.12 -35.98 35.16
N PRO A 21 -52.94 -37.02 34.94
CA PRO A 21 -53.54 -37.29 33.63
C PRO A 21 -54.26 -36.08 33.03
N TYR A 22 -54.81 -35.20 33.88
CA TYR A 22 -55.44 -33.94 33.48
C TYR A 22 -54.42 -32.92 32.95
N GLN A 23 -53.25 -32.80 33.58
CA GLN A 23 -52.16 -31.93 33.10
C GLN A 23 -51.63 -32.40 31.74
N ARG A 24 -51.48 -33.70 31.53
CA ARG A 24 -51.06 -34.25 30.22
C ARG A 24 -52.08 -33.93 29.11
N ALA A 25 -53.37 -33.99 29.41
CA ALA A 25 -54.42 -33.65 28.45
C ALA A 25 -54.41 -32.14 28.08
N ALA A 26 -54.19 -31.27 29.07
CA ALA A 26 -54.02 -29.83 28.82
C ALA A 26 -52.77 -29.54 27.98
N GLN A 27 -51.65 -30.22 28.26
CA GLN A 27 -50.40 -30.09 27.50
C GLN A 27 -50.57 -30.51 26.04
N GLU A 28 -51.31 -31.59 25.77
CA GLU A 28 -51.58 -32.06 24.41
C GLU A 28 -52.41 -31.04 23.60
N TRP A 29 -53.35 -30.35 24.26
CA TRP A 29 -54.11 -29.26 23.65
C TRP A 29 -53.23 -28.05 23.33
N ASP A 30 -52.40 -27.63 24.29
CA ASP A 30 -51.43 -26.54 24.11
C ASP A 30 -50.40 -26.87 23.01
N ASN A 31 -49.96 -28.13 22.93
CA ASN A 31 -49.07 -28.58 21.87
C ASN A 31 -49.74 -28.55 20.49
N ARG A 32 -51.03 -28.91 20.39
CA ARG A 32 -51.76 -28.89 19.10
C ARG A 32 -52.03 -27.48 18.59
N ILE A 33 -52.45 -26.58 19.47
CA ILE A 33 -52.84 -25.22 19.08
C ILE A 33 -51.66 -24.25 19.18
N GLY A 34 -50.95 -24.26 20.30
CA GLY A 34 -49.87 -23.32 20.62
C GLY A 34 -48.62 -23.51 19.76
N SER A 35 -48.30 -24.73 19.32
CA SER A 35 -47.13 -24.97 18.47
C SER A 35 -47.21 -24.20 17.13
N SER A 36 -48.39 -24.17 16.51
CA SER A 36 -48.61 -23.45 15.25
C SER A 36 -48.43 -21.93 15.39
N VAL A 37 -48.90 -21.36 16.50
CA VAL A 37 -48.79 -19.93 16.79
C VAL A 37 -47.33 -19.53 17.07
N VAL A 38 -46.61 -20.35 17.84
CA VAL A 38 -45.18 -20.15 18.12
C VAL A 38 -44.36 -20.28 16.84
N GLN A 39 -44.64 -21.29 16.02
CA GLN A 39 -43.98 -21.49 14.73
C GLN A 39 -44.22 -20.30 13.78
N ALA A 40 -45.44 -19.78 13.71
CA ALA A 40 -45.76 -18.60 12.91
C ALA A 40 -45.01 -17.35 13.41
N LYS A 41 -44.90 -17.14 14.72
CA LYS A 41 -44.11 -16.03 15.30
C LYS A 41 -42.64 -16.16 14.94
N ASN A 42 -42.06 -17.35 15.06
CA ASN A 42 -40.66 -17.61 14.73
C ASN A 42 -40.38 -17.39 13.24
N TRP A 43 -41.29 -17.81 12.36
CA TRP A 43 -41.17 -17.57 10.92
C TRP A 43 -41.30 -16.08 10.55
N ARG A 44 -42.17 -15.32 11.23
CA ARG A 44 -42.24 -13.86 11.04
C ARG A 44 -40.92 -13.20 11.44
N LEU A 45 -40.34 -13.60 12.57
CA LEU A 45 -39.04 -13.10 13.01
C LEU A 45 -37.93 -13.45 12.01
N ALA A 46 -37.90 -14.68 11.49
CA ALA A 46 -36.95 -15.11 10.46
C ALA A 46 -37.12 -14.30 9.16
N ALA A 47 -38.36 -14.05 8.73
CA ALA A 47 -38.66 -13.24 7.55
C ALA A 47 -38.17 -11.79 7.72
N PHE A 48 -38.44 -11.15 8.86
CA PHE A 48 -37.94 -9.80 9.14
C PHE A 48 -36.41 -9.76 9.23
N GLY A 49 -35.78 -10.79 9.83
CA GLY A 49 -34.33 -10.93 9.85
C GLY A 49 -33.73 -11.04 8.45
N ALA A 50 -34.33 -11.84 7.58
CA ALA A 50 -33.89 -12.00 6.19
C ALA A 50 -34.06 -10.70 5.38
N ILE A 51 -35.17 -9.99 5.55
CA ILE A 51 -35.40 -8.68 4.91
C ILE A 51 -34.36 -7.66 5.39
N GLY A 52 -34.08 -7.62 6.69
CA GLY A 52 -33.05 -6.73 7.26
C GLY A 52 -31.65 -7.02 6.69
N LEU A 53 -31.28 -8.30 6.60
CA LEU A 53 -30.01 -8.73 6.02
C LEU A 53 -29.92 -8.34 4.53
N ALA A 54 -30.99 -8.53 3.77
CA ALA A 54 -31.05 -8.15 2.36
C ALA A 54 -30.92 -6.63 2.20
N ALA A 55 -31.58 -5.83 3.03
CA ALA A 55 -31.47 -4.38 3.02
C ALA A 55 -30.05 -3.90 3.34
N LEU A 56 -29.38 -4.51 4.33
CA LEU A 56 -27.98 -4.21 4.66
C LEU A 56 -27.03 -4.57 3.50
N ALA A 57 -27.22 -5.74 2.88
CA ALA A 57 -26.42 -6.16 1.74
C ALA A 57 -26.59 -5.22 0.54
N LEU A 58 -27.84 -4.84 0.22
CA LEU A 58 -28.13 -3.87 -0.84
C LEU A 58 -27.54 -2.48 -0.52
N GLY A 59 -27.65 -2.01 0.72
CA GLY A 59 -27.05 -0.75 1.16
C GLY A 59 -25.52 -0.75 1.03
N GLY A 60 -24.87 -1.83 1.47
CA GLY A 60 -23.43 -2.02 1.31
C GLY A 60 -23.00 -2.06 -0.16
N PHE A 61 -23.76 -2.74 -1.01
CA PHE A 61 -23.51 -2.79 -2.44
C PHE A 61 -23.64 -1.42 -3.11
N ILE A 62 -24.69 -0.65 -2.79
CA ILE A 62 -24.88 0.71 -3.31
C ILE A 62 -23.72 1.62 -2.87
N TYR A 63 -23.31 1.53 -1.60
CA TYR A 63 -22.17 2.28 -1.07
C TYR A 63 -20.86 1.90 -1.79
N GLN A 64 -20.61 0.62 -2.04
CA GLN A 64 -19.43 0.18 -2.78
C GLN A 64 -19.48 0.67 -4.24
N SER A 65 -20.64 0.57 -4.89
CA SER A 65 -20.82 0.97 -6.29
C SER A 65 -20.66 2.48 -6.51
N SER A 66 -20.99 3.30 -5.51
CA SER A 66 -20.83 4.76 -5.61
C SER A 66 -19.36 5.21 -5.57
N HIS A 67 -18.42 4.36 -5.15
CA HIS A 67 -16.99 4.65 -5.08
C HIS A 67 -16.23 4.26 -6.35
N THR A 68 -16.86 4.34 -7.53
CA THR A 68 -16.17 4.03 -8.80
C THR A 68 -15.01 5.00 -9.02
N THR A 69 -13.77 4.50 -8.88
CA THR A 69 -12.57 5.29 -9.11
C THR A 69 -12.31 5.33 -10.62
N ILE A 70 -12.63 6.44 -11.27
CA ILE A 70 -12.31 6.64 -12.68
C ILE A 70 -10.82 7.06 -12.75
N ALA A 71 -9.96 6.16 -13.24
CA ALA A 71 -8.59 6.52 -13.55
C ALA A 71 -8.56 7.34 -14.85
N THR A 72 -8.51 8.66 -14.73
CA THR A 72 -8.36 9.55 -15.89
C THR A 72 -6.89 9.56 -16.32
N TYR A 73 -6.61 9.25 -17.58
CA TYR A 73 -5.25 9.31 -18.14
C TYR A 73 -5.12 10.58 -19.00
N VAL A 74 -4.12 11.41 -18.72
CA VAL A 74 -3.74 12.57 -19.52
C VAL A 74 -2.48 12.24 -20.30
N VAL A 75 -2.52 12.52 -21.60
CA VAL A 75 -1.33 12.48 -22.45
C VAL A 75 -0.94 13.93 -22.71
N PRO A 76 0.14 14.45 -22.07
CA PRO A 76 0.61 15.79 -22.39
C PRO A 76 1.11 15.80 -23.84
N VAL A 77 0.65 16.76 -24.64
CA VAL A 77 1.09 16.94 -26.03
C VAL A 77 2.07 18.10 -26.06
N ASP A 78 3.27 17.86 -26.56
CA ASP A 78 4.28 18.91 -26.75
C ASP A 78 3.82 19.91 -27.84
N LYS A 79 4.39 21.12 -27.89
CA LYS A 79 4.12 22.17 -28.88
C LYS A 79 4.26 21.69 -30.34
N TYR A 80 4.99 20.60 -30.57
CA TYR A 80 5.17 19.94 -31.87
C TYR A 80 4.21 18.75 -32.13
N GLY A 81 3.16 18.58 -31.32
CA GLY A 81 2.15 17.53 -31.52
C GLY A 81 2.60 16.12 -31.13
N ARG A 82 3.71 15.98 -30.39
CA ARG A 82 4.24 14.69 -29.98
C ARG A 82 3.56 14.22 -28.69
N PRO A 83 3.03 12.98 -28.63
CA PRO A 83 2.46 12.45 -27.40
C PRO A 83 3.56 12.24 -26.37
N GLY A 84 3.39 12.84 -25.20
CA GLY A 84 4.22 12.62 -24.01
C GLY A 84 3.87 11.33 -23.29
N ARG A 85 4.52 11.09 -22.15
CA ARG A 85 4.27 9.90 -21.32
C ARG A 85 2.84 9.94 -20.75
N ILE A 86 2.15 8.80 -20.76
CA ILE A 86 0.80 8.68 -20.18
C ILE A 86 0.90 8.90 -18.66
N GLU A 87 0.18 9.90 -18.13
CA GLU A 87 0.14 10.23 -16.71
C GLU A 87 -1.30 10.19 -16.19
N LEU A 88 -1.51 9.84 -14.92
CA LEU A 88 -2.86 9.91 -14.32
C LEU A 88 -3.21 11.37 -14.01
N ALA A 89 -4.37 11.84 -14.50
CA ALA A 89 -4.82 13.22 -14.45
C ALA A 89 -4.88 13.81 -13.04
N ASP A 90 -5.25 12.99 -12.05
CA ASP A 90 -5.56 13.44 -10.69
C ASP A 90 -4.39 13.37 -9.71
N LYS A 91 -3.18 12.97 -10.16
CA LYS A 91 -2.00 13.02 -9.32
C LYS A 91 -0.90 13.82 -10.01
N ALA A 92 -0.71 15.05 -9.54
CA ALA A 92 0.54 15.76 -9.77
C ALA A 92 1.69 14.84 -9.36
N TYR A 93 2.59 14.53 -10.30
CA TYR A 93 3.69 13.61 -10.06
C TYR A 93 4.56 14.15 -8.92
N SER A 94 4.54 13.43 -7.79
CA SER A 94 5.43 13.68 -6.67
C SER A 94 6.44 12.53 -6.64
N PRO A 95 7.70 12.78 -7.04
CA PRO A 95 8.71 11.73 -7.06
C PRO A 95 8.93 11.20 -5.65
N THR A 96 8.98 9.88 -5.55
CA THR A 96 9.32 9.20 -4.31
C THR A 96 10.77 9.47 -3.91
N THR A 97 11.09 9.26 -2.63
CA THR A 97 12.48 9.40 -2.13
C THR A 97 13.43 8.44 -2.85
N ALA A 98 12.96 7.24 -3.23
CA ALA A 98 13.73 6.27 -3.98
C ALA A 98 14.03 6.75 -5.41
N GLU A 99 13.04 7.31 -6.10
CA GLU A 99 13.23 7.89 -7.44
C GLU A 99 14.19 9.08 -7.40
N THR A 100 14.01 9.98 -6.42
CA THR A 100 14.93 11.10 -6.21
C THR A 100 16.35 10.61 -5.94
N GLY A 101 16.49 9.60 -5.08
CA GLY A 101 17.77 8.98 -4.77
C GLY A 101 18.45 8.36 -5.99
N TYR A 102 17.68 7.70 -6.86
CA TYR A 102 18.18 7.15 -8.12
C TYR A 102 18.74 8.24 -9.03
N PHE A 103 18.00 9.33 -9.26
CA PHE A 103 18.47 10.39 -10.16
C PHE A 103 19.69 11.15 -9.60
N LEU A 104 19.79 11.29 -8.28
CA LEU A 104 20.98 11.86 -7.64
C LEU A 104 22.20 10.94 -7.81
N ALA A 105 22.02 9.63 -7.63
CA ALA A 105 23.05 8.63 -7.88
C ALA A 105 23.52 8.63 -9.34
N ASP A 106 22.57 8.66 -10.28
CA ASP A 106 22.84 8.73 -11.72
C ASP A 106 23.60 10.01 -12.08
N TRP A 107 23.17 11.17 -11.56
CA TRP A 107 23.88 12.43 -11.81
C TRP A 107 25.33 12.42 -11.32
N ILE A 108 25.60 11.81 -10.15
CA ILE A 108 26.96 11.63 -9.65
C ILE A 108 27.76 10.70 -10.56
N GLN A 109 27.16 9.60 -11.04
CA GLN A 109 27.81 8.73 -12.02
C GLN A 109 28.11 9.47 -13.33
N LEU A 110 27.18 10.24 -13.88
CA LEU A 110 27.36 10.97 -15.14
C LEU A 110 28.48 12.02 -15.06
N THR A 111 28.61 12.71 -13.91
CA THR A 111 29.61 13.78 -13.72
C THR A 111 30.98 13.26 -13.28
N ARG A 112 31.04 12.17 -12.53
CA ARG A 112 32.28 11.63 -11.95
C ARG A 112 32.88 10.47 -12.74
N SER A 113 32.07 9.75 -13.52
CA SER A 113 32.58 8.67 -14.36
C SER A 113 33.34 9.22 -15.54
N LYS A 114 34.39 8.49 -15.93
CA LYS A 114 35.22 8.81 -17.07
C LYS A 114 35.45 7.55 -17.87
N SER A 115 34.94 7.54 -19.09
CA SER A 115 35.21 6.46 -20.05
C SER A 115 36.52 6.74 -20.78
N ILE A 116 37.12 5.71 -21.38
CA ILE A 116 38.19 5.90 -22.37
C ILE A 116 37.67 6.50 -23.68
N ASP A 117 36.37 6.38 -23.95
CA ASP A 117 35.73 6.91 -25.15
C ASP A 117 35.22 8.36 -24.93
N PRO A 118 35.76 9.36 -25.66
CA PRO A 118 35.31 10.74 -25.58
C PRO A 118 33.83 10.95 -25.91
N ILE A 119 33.24 10.11 -26.77
CA ILE A 119 31.81 10.21 -27.14
C ILE A 119 30.95 9.91 -25.91
N VAL A 120 31.31 8.90 -25.13
CA VAL A 120 30.60 8.53 -23.89
C VAL A 120 30.75 9.62 -22.84
N ILE A 121 31.97 10.19 -22.68
CA ILE A 121 32.19 11.32 -21.77
C ILE A 121 31.27 12.48 -22.15
N ARG A 122 31.22 12.86 -23.44
CA ARG A 122 30.37 13.95 -23.92
C ARG A 122 28.89 13.69 -23.65
N ASP A 123 28.41 12.48 -23.92
CA ASP A 123 27.01 12.12 -23.71
C ASP A 123 26.65 12.15 -22.20
N ASN A 124 27.53 11.64 -21.35
CA ASN A 124 27.36 11.67 -19.91
C ASN A 124 27.22 13.10 -19.39
N TRP A 125 28.12 14.00 -19.82
CA TRP A 125 28.06 15.41 -19.44
C TRP A 125 26.82 16.12 -20.00
N THR A 126 26.46 15.84 -21.24
CA THR A 126 25.23 16.39 -21.85
C THR A 126 23.98 15.98 -21.07
N LYS A 127 23.92 14.75 -20.58
CA LYS A 127 22.85 14.26 -19.69
C LYS A 127 22.92 14.93 -18.31
N ALA A 128 24.10 15.06 -17.72
CA ALA A 128 24.30 15.73 -16.43
C ALA A 128 23.78 17.18 -16.44
N TYR A 129 23.99 17.91 -17.53
CA TYR A 129 23.47 19.27 -17.70
C TYR A 129 21.94 19.36 -17.67
N ARG A 130 21.21 18.29 -18.00
CA ARG A 130 19.73 18.26 -17.97
C ARG A 130 19.17 18.24 -16.55
N PHE A 131 19.98 17.86 -15.55
CA PHE A 131 19.59 17.79 -14.15
C PHE A 131 19.85 19.09 -13.37
N VAL A 132 20.53 20.07 -13.96
CA VAL A 132 20.87 21.34 -13.32
C VAL A 132 20.14 22.49 -13.98
N ALA A 133 19.75 23.49 -13.18
CA ALA A 133 19.04 24.67 -13.66
C ALA A 133 19.56 25.94 -12.96
N GLY A 134 19.40 27.09 -13.63
CA GLY A 134 19.75 28.39 -13.07
C GLY A 134 21.23 28.49 -12.67
N PRO A 135 21.56 29.03 -11.47
CA PRO A 135 22.94 29.23 -11.02
C PRO A 135 23.78 27.95 -10.93
N ALA A 136 23.16 26.77 -10.80
CA ALA A 136 23.86 25.48 -10.70
C ALA A 136 24.62 25.12 -11.98
N ILE A 137 24.19 25.62 -13.15
CA ILE A 137 24.90 25.42 -14.42
C ILE A 137 26.30 26.05 -14.36
N GLY A 138 26.43 27.25 -13.77
CA GLY A 138 27.72 27.92 -13.60
C GLY A 138 28.66 27.12 -12.69
N GLN A 139 28.13 26.62 -11.56
CA GLN A 139 28.91 25.79 -10.63
C GLN A 139 29.42 24.51 -11.29
N LEU A 140 28.59 23.84 -12.10
CA LEU A 140 29.01 22.63 -12.83
C LEU A 140 30.08 22.95 -13.88
N ASN A 141 29.98 24.09 -14.57
CA ASN A 141 31.00 24.53 -15.52
C ASN A 141 32.33 24.85 -14.83
N ASP A 142 32.31 25.52 -13.68
CA ASP A 142 33.53 25.84 -12.95
C ASP A 142 34.19 24.59 -12.37
N TYR A 143 33.39 23.60 -11.97
CA TYR A 143 33.88 22.28 -11.62
C TYR A 143 34.55 21.60 -12.83
N ALA A 144 33.93 21.59 -14.01
CA ALA A 144 34.50 21.00 -15.23
C ALA A 144 35.81 21.67 -15.68
N LYS A 145 35.98 22.98 -15.46
CA LYS A 145 37.24 23.68 -15.78
C LYS A 145 38.40 23.26 -14.89
N THR A 146 38.11 22.98 -13.62
CA THR A 146 39.13 22.56 -12.63
C THR A 146 39.40 21.06 -12.68
N HIS A 147 38.40 20.27 -13.04
CA HIS A 147 38.46 18.82 -13.18
C HIS A 147 38.04 18.46 -14.60
N ASP A 148 38.92 18.70 -15.57
CA ASP A 148 38.62 18.48 -16.98
C ASP A 148 38.19 17.03 -17.24
N PRO A 149 36.94 16.80 -17.66
CA PRO A 149 36.45 15.45 -17.91
C PRO A 149 37.11 14.76 -19.10
N PHE A 150 37.74 15.50 -20.01
CA PHE A 150 38.43 14.97 -21.19
C PHE A 150 39.93 14.83 -21.02
N ALA A 151 40.51 15.33 -19.92
CA ALA A 151 41.94 15.15 -19.64
C ALA A 151 42.27 13.65 -19.64
N ASN A 152 43.38 13.22 -20.26
CA ASN A 152 43.77 11.80 -20.34
C ASN A 152 42.68 10.86 -20.93
N ALA A 153 41.77 11.37 -21.76
CA ALA A 153 40.83 10.53 -22.47
C ALA A 153 41.60 9.54 -23.38
N GLY A 154 41.15 8.29 -23.41
CA GLY A 154 41.80 7.20 -24.14
C GLY A 154 42.88 6.43 -23.35
N SER A 155 43.40 6.98 -22.25
CA SER A 155 44.42 6.31 -21.43
C SER A 155 43.97 6.02 -19.99
N GLN A 156 42.90 6.65 -19.52
CA GLN A 156 42.44 6.46 -18.15
C GLN A 156 40.92 6.38 -18.09
N ALA A 157 40.40 5.39 -17.33
CA ALA A 157 39.00 5.26 -17.00
C ALA A 157 38.77 5.44 -15.49
N VAL A 158 37.64 6.05 -15.12
CA VAL A 158 37.21 6.18 -13.73
C VAL A 158 35.81 5.60 -13.60
N ASN A 159 35.68 4.56 -12.79
CA ASN A 159 34.42 3.92 -12.46
C ASN A 159 33.89 4.42 -11.10
N ILE A 160 32.58 4.63 -11.01
CA ILE A 160 31.89 5.19 -9.85
C ILE A 160 30.88 4.17 -9.33
N LYS A 161 31.12 3.71 -8.09
CA LYS A 161 30.18 2.86 -7.37
C LYS A 161 29.49 3.66 -6.26
N ILE A 162 28.18 3.86 -6.40
CA ILE A 162 27.37 4.50 -5.36
C ILE A 162 27.27 3.57 -4.15
N VAL A 163 27.55 4.12 -2.97
CA VAL A 163 27.51 3.41 -1.69
C VAL A 163 26.18 3.67 -0.99
N SER A 164 25.77 4.94 -0.90
CA SER A 164 24.52 5.32 -0.26
C SER A 164 24.02 6.69 -0.75
N VAL A 165 22.70 6.87 -0.71
CA VAL A 165 22.04 8.16 -0.90
C VAL A 165 21.09 8.37 0.27
N LEU A 166 21.38 9.35 1.12
CA LEU A 166 20.65 9.60 2.35
C LEU A 166 20.04 11.01 2.35
N PRO A 167 18.73 11.16 2.62
CA PRO A 167 18.13 12.48 2.80
C PRO A 167 18.66 13.15 4.08
N ARG A 168 18.97 14.45 3.99
CA ARG A 168 19.37 15.30 5.13
C ARG A 168 18.28 16.33 5.47
N SER A 169 17.53 16.78 4.47
CA SER A 169 16.36 17.66 4.58
C SER A 169 15.40 17.37 3.41
N PRO A 170 14.21 18.00 3.33
CA PRO A 170 13.31 17.82 2.19
C PRO A 170 13.97 18.07 0.82
N ASN A 171 14.95 18.98 0.77
CA ASN A 171 15.60 19.41 -0.48
C ASN A 171 17.12 19.16 -0.47
N THR A 172 17.63 18.36 0.47
CA THR A 172 19.07 18.16 0.64
C THR A 172 19.38 16.68 0.84
N TYR A 173 20.34 16.19 0.08
CA TYR A 173 20.75 14.79 0.09
C TYR A 173 22.27 14.69 0.23
N GLN A 174 22.70 13.66 0.94
CA GLN A 174 24.09 13.26 1.04
C GLN A 174 24.29 11.99 0.22
N VAL A 175 25.19 12.05 -0.77
CA VAL A 175 25.57 10.90 -1.59
C VAL A 175 26.98 10.48 -1.23
N GLN A 176 27.18 9.18 -1.02
CA GLN A 176 28.49 8.57 -0.82
C GLN A 176 28.77 7.64 -1.99
N TRP A 177 29.98 7.74 -2.56
CA TRP A 177 30.43 6.90 -3.66
C TRP A 177 31.90 6.52 -3.49
N ARG A 178 32.31 5.48 -4.23
CA ARG A 178 33.70 5.05 -4.36
C ARG A 178 34.13 5.21 -5.81
N GLU A 179 35.26 5.88 -5.99
CA GLU A 179 35.91 6.02 -7.30
C GLU A 179 36.99 4.96 -7.45
N THR A 180 37.10 4.37 -8.64
CA THR A 180 38.15 3.41 -8.98
C THR A 180 38.72 3.80 -10.32
N THR A 181 40.00 4.15 -10.32
CA THR A 181 40.74 4.57 -11.51
C THR A 181 41.44 3.37 -12.13
N PHE A 182 41.39 3.28 -13.45
CA PHE A 182 42.08 2.31 -14.28
C PHE A 182 42.94 3.08 -15.26
N ASP A 183 44.23 2.74 -15.29
CA ASP A 183 45.25 3.30 -16.19
C ASP A 183 45.68 2.27 -17.25
#